data_AF-A0A2P8WC79-F1
#
_entry.id   AF-A0A2P8WC79-F1
#
_cell.length_a   1.000
_cell.length_b   1.000
_cell.length_c   1.000
_cell.angle_alpha   90.00
_cell.angle_beta   90.00
_cell.angle_gamma   90.00
#
_symmetry.space_group_name_H-M   'P 1'
#
loop_
_entity.id
_entity.type
_entity.pdbx_description
1 polymer ?
#
loop_
_entity_poly.entity_id
_entity_poly.type
_entity_poly.pdbx_seq_one_letter_code
_entity_poly.pdbx_strand_id
1 'polypeptide(L)'
;MAINRASLLAQLGTHLRAIAHDRNPYLATQNHFFVQQYLREGLEIAGEVRDHAFEVRGRTHHNWMVKIPGREPGRSPLLIGAHYDTVPGSPGADDNATGVAVLLELACFF
;
A
#
# COMPACT_ATOMS: atom_id res chain seq x y z
N MET A 1 19.03 7.33 -10.55
CA MET A 1 19.55 6.99 -9.21
C MET A 1 19.82 5.49 -9.18
N ALA A 2 21.02 5.04 -8.80
CA ALA A 2 21.32 3.61 -8.76
C ALA A 2 20.63 2.99 -7.53
N ILE A 3 19.84 1.93 -7.74
CA ILE A 3 19.21 1.20 -6.64
C ILE A 3 20.30 0.48 -5.85
N ASN A 4 20.48 0.84 -4.58
CA ASN A 4 21.31 0.06 -3.67
C ASN A 4 20.51 -1.16 -3.20
N ARG A 5 20.89 -2.36 -3.64
CA ARG A 5 20.19 -3.61 -3.31
C ARG A 5 20.06 -3.84 -1.80
N ALA A 6 21.08 -3.51 -1.02
CA ALA A 6 21.05 -3.71 0.43
C ALA A 6 20.05 -2.75 1.10
N SER A 7 20.03 -1.48 0.66
CA SER A 7 19.03 -0.50 1.12
C SER A 7 17.62 -0.94 0.76
N LEU A 8 17.37 -1.31 -0.49
CA LEU A 8 16.06 -1.74 -0.96
C LEU A 8 15.55 -2.95 -0.16
N LEU A 9 16.40 -3.96 0.08
CA LEU A 9 16.01 -5.12 0.90
C LEU A 9 15.69 -4.72 2.35
N ALA A 10 16.42 -3.77 2.92
CA ALA A 10 16.15 -3.27 4.26
C ALA A 10 14.82 -2.51 4.33
N GLN A 11 14.52 -1.68 3.33
CA GLN A 11 13.26 -0.93 3.24
C GLN A 11 12.06 -1.85 3.05
N LEU A 12 12.14 -2.80 2.10
CA LEU A 12 11.13 -3.83 1.89
C LEU A 12 10.86 -4.63 3.17
N GLY A 13 11.92 -5.01 3.89
CA GLY A 13 11.78 -5.70 5.19
C GLY A 13 11.12 -4.83 6.27
N THR A 14 11.36 -3.51 6.26
CA THR A 14 10.72 -2.57 7.18
C THR A 14 9.24 -2.43 6.89
N HIS A 15 8.85 -2.24 5.61
CA HIS A 15 7.46 -2.24 5.20
C HIS A 15 6.76 -3.54 5.59
N LEU A 16 7.36 -4.69 5.27
CA LEU A 16 6.77 -6.00 5.57
C LEU A 16 6.51 -6.16 7.08
N ARG A 17 7.47 -5.78 7.93
CA ARG A 17 7.28 -5.83 9.40
C ARG A 17 6.21 -4.89 9.92
N ALA A 18 6.02 -3.74 9.28
CA ALA A 18 4.97 -2.78 9.66
C ALA A 18 3.56 -3.24 9.22
N ILE A 19 3.46 -3.98 8.11
CA ILE A 19 2.17 -4.33 7.49
C ILE A 19 1.70 -5.75 7.87
N ALA A 20 2.62 -6.68 8.13
CA ALA A 20 2.32 -8.11 8.34
C ALA A 20 1.70 -8.40 9.73
N HIS A 21 0.50 -7.89 9.93
CA HIS A 21 -0.38 -8.11 11.06
C HIS A 21 -1.76 -8.58 10.57
N ASP A 22 -2.55 -9.18 11.46
CA ASP A 22 -3.98 -9.32 11.18
C ASP A 22 -4.58 -7.92 11.04
N ARG A 23 -5.04 -7.61 9.83
CA ARG A 23 -5.57 -6.33 9.38
C ARG A 23 -6.92 -6.54 8.70
N ASN A 24 -7.68 -7.51 9.21
CA ASN A 24 -9.05 -7.73 8.78
C ASN A 24 -9.92 -6.50 9.10
N PRO A 25 -10.68 -5.96 8.13
CA PRO A 25 -11.46 -4.72 8.30
C PRO A 25 -12.64 -4.84 9.28
N TYR A 26 -12.99 -6.06 9.69
CA TYR A 26 -14.11 -6.33 10.58
C TYR A 26 -13.67 -6.67 12.00
N LEU A 27 -12.65 -7.50 12.14
CA LEU A 27 -12.23 -8.10 13.41
C LEU A 27 -10.92 -7.52 13.97
N ALA A 28 -10.05 -6.99 13.11
CA ALA A 28 -8.76 -6.41 13.50
C ALA A 28 -8.67 -4.93 13.09
N THR A 29 -9.70 -4.16 13.44
CA THR A 29 -9.90 -2.78 12.97
C THR A 29 -8.79 -1.81 13.35
N GLN A 30 -8.12 -2.01 14.49
CA GLN A 30 -7.01 -1.16 14.91
C GLN A 30 -5.80 -1.29 13.98
N ASN A 31 -5.39 -2.53 13.69
CA ASN A 31 -4.30 -2.81 12.75
C ASN A 31 -4.69 -2.42 11.32
N HIS A 32 -5.95 -2.66 10.94
CA HIS A 32 -6.47 -2.22 9.65
C HIS A 32 -6.34 -0.69 9.49
N PHE A 33 -6.77 0.06 10.50
CA PHE A 33 -6.63 1.52 10.51
C PHE A 33 -5.17 1.97 10.49
N PHE A 34 -4.30 1.33 11.29
CA PHE A 34 -2.87 1.62 11.29
C PHE A 34 -2.26 1.45 9.89
N VAL A 35 -2.52 0.31 9.24
CA VAL A 35 -2.01 0.04 7.89
C VAL A 35 -2.59 1.01 6.86
N GLN A 36 -3.86 1.42 6.99
CA GLN A 36 -4.44 2.46 6.14
C GLN A 36 -3.68 3.79 6.23
N GLN A 37 -3.34 4.24 7.45
CA GLN A 37 -2.57 5.48 7.62
C GLN A 37 -1.13 5.31 7.12
N TYR A 38 -0.49 4.18 7.42
CA TYR A 38 0.85 3.87 6.96
C TYR A 38 0.96 3.92 5.42
N LEU A 39 -0.03 3.35 4.73
CA LEU A 39 -0.14 3.39 3.27
C LEU A 39 -0.31 4.82 2.75
N ARG A 40 -1.24 5.56 3.34
CA ARG A 40 -1.53 6.94 2.94
C ARG A 40 -0.27 7.80 3.06
N GLU A 41 0.37 7.80 4.22
CA GLU A 41 1.61 8.56 4.46
C GLU A 41 2.74 8.09 3.54
N GLY A 42 2.89 6.78 3.35
CA GLY A 42 3.91 6.23 2.46
C GLY A 42 3.74 6.63 0.99
N LEU A 43 2.50 6.80 0.52
CA LEU A 43 2.22 7.21 -0.85
C LEU A 43 2.36 8.72 -1.09
N GLU A 44 2.29 9.55 -0.05
CA GLU A 44 2.40 11.02 -0.15
C GLU A 44 3.74 11.47 -0.75
N ILE A 45 4.80 10.65 -0.61
CA ILE A 45 6.10 10.93 -1.23
C ILE A 45 6.05 11.02 -2.76
N ALA A 46 5.10 10.32 -3.38
CA ALA A 46 4.94 10.23 -4.82
C ALA A 46 3.95 11.26 -5.37
N GLY A 47 3.22 11.98 -4.50
CA GLY A 47 2.28 13.03 -4.88
C GLY A 47 0.99 13.03 -4.06
N GLU A 48 -0.03 13.74 -4.57
CA GLU A 48 -1.34 13.85 -3.92
C GLU A 48 -2.04 12.49 -3.88
N VAL A 49 -2.28 11.99 -2.66
CA VAL A 49 -3.01 10.76 -2.41
C VAL A 49 -4.51 11.02 -2.46
N ARG A 50 -5.22 10.24 -3.27
CA ARG A 50 -6.67 10.28 -3.42
C ARG A 50 -7.32 9.13 -2.67
N ASP A 51 -8.38 9.46 -1.95
CA ASP A 51 -9.29 8.49 -1.34
C ASP A 51 -10.36 8.07 -2.35
N HIS A 52 -10.48 6.76 -2.57
CA HIS A 52 -11.67 6.17 -3.16
C HIS A 52 -12.39 5.35 -2.09
N ALA A 53 -13.39 5.96 -1.48
CA ALA A 53 -14.24 5.34 -0.48
C ALA A 53 -15.41 4.60 -1.10
N PHE A 54 -15.77 3.43 -0.54
CA PHE A 54 -16.92 2.63 -0.96
C PHE A 54 -17.53 1.86 0.21
N GLU A 55 -18.82 1.53 0.12
CA GLU A 55 -19.56 0.87 1.19
C GLU A 55 -19.74 -0.63 0.92
N VAL A 56 -19.36 -1.47 1.88
CA VAL A 56 -19.63 -2.91 1.86
C VAL A 56 -20.05 -3.40 3.23
N ARG A 57 -21.26 -3.98 3.30
CA ARG A 57 -21.85 -4.52 4.54
C ARG A 57 -21.95 -3.47 5.66
N GLY A 58 -22.33 -2.25 5.31
CA GLY A 58 -22.51 -1.14 6.26
C GLY A 58 -21.21 -0.62 6.88
N ARG A 59 -20.08 -0.82 6.20
CA ARG A 59 -18.80 -0.20 6.54
C ARG A 59 -18.21 0.48 5.31
N THR A 60 -17.64 1.66 5.53
CA THR A 60 -16.81 2.36 4.57
C THR A 60 -15.43 1.66 4.48
N HIS A 61 -14.98 1.42 3.26
CA HIS A 61 -13.66 0.91 2.92
C HIS A 61 -12.97 1.91 2.00
N HIS A 62 -11.64 1.91 2.02
CA HIS A 62 -10.84 2.91 1.32
C HIS A 62 -9.83 2.24 0.39
N ASN A 63 -9.77 2.71 -0.85
CA ASN A 63 -8.62 2.49 -1.73
C ASN A 63 -7.81 3.79 -1.78
N TRP A 64 -6.52 3.71 -1.43
CA TRP A 64 -5.58 4.82 -1.53
C TRP A 64 -4.86 4.79 -2.86
N MET A 65 -4.89 5.91 -3.59
CA MET A 65 -4.34 6.00 -4.94
C MET A 65 -3.44 7.23 -5.08
N VAL A 66 -2.29 7.06 -5.70
CA VAL A 66 -1.43 8.18 -6.13
C VAL A 66 -1.21 8.09 -7.64
N LYS A 67 -1.27 9.23 -8.33
CA LYS A 67 -0.99 9.30 -9.76
C LYS A 67 0.34 10.01 -9.98
N ILE A 68 1.34 9.24 -10.38
CA ILE A 68 2.66 9.76 -10.76
C ILE A 68 2.60 10.22 -12.23
N PRO A 69 2.95 11.47 -12.56
CA PRO A 69 2.96 11.95 -13.94
C PRO A 69 3.97 11.17 -14.80
N GLY A 70 3.49 10.60 -15.90
CA GLY A 70 4.36 10.01 -16.92
C GLY A 70 5.08 11.08 -17.74
N ARG A 71 6.19 10.68 -18.40
CA ARG A 71 6.96 11.58 -19.29
C ARG A 71 6.26 11.89 -20.61
N GLU A 72 5.30 11.05 -21.00
CA GLU A 72 4.52 11.18 -22.24
C GLU A 72 3.02 11.21 -21.90
N PRO A 73 2.41 12.40 -21.75
CA PRO A 73 1.03 12.56 -21.28
C PRO A 73 -0.06 11.93 -22.18
N GLY A 74 0.28 11.58 -23.42
CA GLY A 74 -0.65 10.98 -24.38
C GLY A 74 -0.81 9.47 -24.29
N ARG A 75 -0.04 8.78 -23.42
CA ARG A 75 -0.15 7.33 -23.25
C ARG A 75 -1.19 6.98 -22.18
N SER A 76 -1.82 5.82 -22.34
CA SER A 76 -2.66 5.24 -21.30
C SER A 76 -1.85 4.99 -20.02
N PRO A 77 -2.41 5.22 -18.83
CA PRO A 77 -1.71 4.98 -17.57
C PRO A 77 -1.49 3.48 -17.34
N LEU A 78 -0.39 3.13 -16.67
CA LEU A 78 -0.20 1.82 -16.07
C LEU A 78 -0.75 1.85 -14.64
N LEU A 79 -1.65 0.93 -14.32
CA LEU A 79 -2.17 0.76 -12.96
C LEU A 79 -1.44 -0.40 -12.28
N ILE A 80 -0.86 -0.12 -11.12
CA ILE A 80 -0.24 -1.12 -10.23
C ILE A 80 -1.01 -1.08 -8.92
N GLY A 81 -1.40 -2.24 -8.40
CA GLY A 81 -2.21 -2.34 -7.19
C GLY A 81 -1.82 -3.52 -6.30
N ALA A 82 -2.06 -3.37 -5.00
CA ALA A 82 -1.96 -4.40 -3.99
C ALA A 82 -3.08 -4.16 -2.97
N HIS A 83 -3.77 -5.21 -2.55
CA HIS A 83 -4.76 -5.10 -1.47
C HIS A 83 -4.04 -5.17 -0.12
N TYR A 84 -4.55 -4.41 0.86
CA TYR A 84 -3.92 -4.28 2.17
C TYR A 84 -4.75 -4.89 3.30
N ASP A 85 -5.93 -5.43 3.04
CA ASP A 85 -6.72 -6.16 4.02
C ASP A 85 -6.22 -7.61 4.17
N THR A 86 -6.74 -8.32 5.18
CA THR A 86 -6.51 -9.76 5.38
C THR A 86 -7.80 -10.50 5.71
N VAL A 87 -7.73 -11.81 5.53
CA VAL A 87 -8.64 -12.74 6.22
C VAL A 87 -8.40 -12.70 7.74
N PRO A 88 -9.41 -13.05 8.56
CA PRO A 88 -9.29 -13.09 10.02
C PRO A 88 -8.17 -13.98 10.52
N GLY A 89 -7.43 -13.52 11.53
CA GLY A 89 -6.39 -14.30 12.23
C GLY A 89 -5.11 -14.52 11.43
N SER A 90 -5.00 -14.01 10.21
CA SER A 90 -3.81 -14.15 9.37
C SER A 90 -2.96 -12.88 9.42
N PRO A 91 -1.63 -12.97 9.58
CA PRO A 91 -0.75 -11.81 9.42
C PRO A 91 -0.68 -11.32 7.97
N GLY A 92 -1.15 -12.12 6.99
CA GLY A 92 -1.16 -11.76 5.57
C GLY A 92 0.19 -11.30 5.04
N ALA A 93 1.27 -11.94 5.49
CA ALA A 93 2.62 -11.51 5.16
C ALA A 93 2.88 -11.65 3.65
N ASP A 94 2.66 -12.83 3.10
CA ASP A 94 2.77 -13.07 1.65
C ASP A 94 1.52 -12.58 0.90
N ASP A 95 0.34 -12.73 1.51
CA ASP A 95 -0.95 -12.32 0.94
C ASP A 95 -1.58 -11.19 1.78
N ASN A 96 -1.34 -9.91 1.47
CA ASN A 96 -0.48 -9.40 0.40
C ASN A 96 0.45 -8.27 0.89
N ALA A 97 1.01 -8.41 2.10
CA ALA A 97 1.89 -7.39 2.65
C ALA A 97 3.20 -7.24 1.83
N THR A 98 3.69 -8.32 1.21
CA THR A 98 4.81 -8.27 0.26
C THR A 98 4.49 -7.39 -0.95
N GLY A 99 3.31 -7.55 -1.56
CA GLY A 99 2.88 -6.72 -2.69
C GLY A 99 2.73 -5.25 -2.30
N VAL A 100 2.19 -4.97 -1.12
CA VAL A 100 2.11 -3.60 -0.59
C VAL A 100 3.50 -3.00 -0.38
N ALA A 101 4.43 -3.75 0.22
CA ALA A 101 5.80 -3.28 0.43
C ALA A 101 6.50 -2.91 -0.89
N VAL A 102 6.34 -3.73 -1.93
CA VAL A 102 6.87 -3.44 -3.27
C VAL A 102 6.19 -2.20 -3.87
N LEU A 103 4.88 -2.06 -3.72
CA LEU A 103 4.14 -0.91 -4.24
C LEU A 103 4.62 0.42 -3.63
N LEU A 104 4.88 0.45 -2.32
CA LEU A 104 5.43 1.63 -1.65
C LEU A 104 6.83 2.00 -2.17
N GLU A 105 7.71 1.01 -2.37
CA GLU A 105 9.03 1.26 -2.95
C GLU A 105 8.98 1.71 -4.41
N LEU A 106 8.01 1.21 -5.20
CA LEU A 106 7.76 1.70 -6.55
C LEU A 106 7.33 3.17 -6.54
N ALA A 107 6.46 3.55 -5.59
CA ALA A 107 6.03 4.94 -5.42
C ALA A 107 7.20 5.85 -5.03
N CYS A 108 8.10 5.40 -4.15
CA CYS A 108 9.32 6.15 -3.80
C CYS A 108 10.31 6.30 -4.98
N PHE A 109 10.31 5.36 -5.93
CA PHE A 109 11.30 5.31 -7.00
C PHE A 109 10.97 6.21 -8.20
N PHE A 110 9.69 6.36 -8.53
CA PHE A 110 9.22 7.08 -9.73
C PHE A 110 8.82 8.52 -9.43
#